data_AF-A0A2H3DAK2-F1
#
_entry.id   AF-A0A2H3DAK2-F1
#
_cell.length_a   1.000
_cell.length_b   1.000
_cell.length_c   1.000
_cell.angle_alpha   90.00
_cell.angle_beta   90.00
_cell.angle_gamma   90.00
#
_symmetry.space_group_name_H-M   'P 1'
#
loop_
_entity.id
_entity.type
_entity.pdbx_description
1 polymer ?
#
loop_
_entity_poly.entity_id
_entity_poly.type
_entity_poly.pdbx_seq_one_letter_code
_entity_poly.pdbx_strand_id
1 'polypeptide(L)'
;MSTSTQNMPRLMSRDTPKFDSDEPENLHSFLGQMEDLFSDYSITNNDKKKKLMRYTDAHTEEEWQALEEYDGGIFAKFKNVILKNYPEAADAETGT
;
A
#
# COMPACT_ATOMS: atom_id res chain seq x y z
N MET A 1 17.18 -26.47 -1.62
CA MET A 1 16.83 -25.51 -0.55
C MET A 1 15.42 -25.05 -0.85
N SER A 2 14.47 -25.38 0.02
CA SER A 2 13.06 -25.09 -0.19
C SER A 2 12.83 -23.59 -0.20
N THR A 3 12.33 -23.05 -1.31
CA THR A 3 11.86 -21.67 -1.39
C THR A 3 10.63 -21.56 -0.50
N SER A 4 10.82 -21.17 0.76
CA SER A 4 9.72 -20.78 1.63
C SER A 4 8.98 -19.65 0.94
N THR A 5 7.80 -19.95 0.40
CA THR A 5 6.83 -18.95 -0.01
C THR A 5 6.53 -18.13 1.24
N GLN A 6 7.21 -16.98 1.37
CA GLN A 6 7.06 -16.04 2.46
C GLN A 6 5.64 -15.45 2.34
N ASN A 7 4.66 -16.19 2.86
CA ASN A 7 3.26 -15.82 2.84
C ASN A 7 3.11 -14.69 3.84
N MET A 8 2.89 -13.47 3.33
CA MET A 8 2.49 -12.32 4.14
C MET A 8 1.28 -12.68 5.01
N PRO A 9 1.10 -11.99 6.16
CA PRO A 9 0.00 -12.27 7.07
C PRO A 9 -1.31 -12.32 6.28
N ARG A 10 -2.08 -13.39 6.50
CA ARG A 10 -3.39 -13.53 5.87
C ARG A 10 -4.24 -12.32 6.28
N LEU A 11 -4.96 -11.76 5.32
CA LEU A 11 -5.85 -10.59 5.47
C LEU A 11 -6.93 -10.70 6.57
N MET A 12 -7.00 -11.83 7.28
CA MET A 12 -7.95 -12.09 8.36
C MET A 12 -7.36 -11.90 9.77
N SER A 13 -6.14 -11.39 9.90
CA SER A 13 -5.62 -10.98 11.20
C SER A 13 -6.19 -9.62 11.58
N ARG A 14 -6.60 -9.43 12.84
CA ARG A 14 -7.10 -8.13 13.36
C ARG A 14 -6.07 -6.99 13.24
N ASP A 15 -4.79 -7.35 13.09
CA ASP A 15 -3.64 -6.46 12.94
C ASP A 15 -3.30 -6.18 11.46
N THR A 16 -4.18 -6.55 10.54
CA THR A 16 -3.94 -6.35 9.10
C THR A 16 -4.11 -4.86 8.80
N PRO A 17 -3.10 -4.17 8.26
CA PRO A 17 -3.26 -2.79 7.84
C PRO A 17 -4.33 -2.75 6.75
N LYS A 18 -5.36 -1.92 6.91
CA LYS A 18 -6.39 -1.70 5.89
C LYS A 18 -6.44 -0.21 5.58
N PHE A 19 -6.50 0.12 4.30
CA PHE A 19 -6.78 1.49 3.87
C PHE A 19 -8.24 1.63 3.48
N ASP A 20 -8.88 2.67 4.00
CA ASP A 20 -10.24 3.06 3.65
C ASP A 20 -10.19 4.40 2.90
N SER A 21 -10.79 4.45 1.72
CA SER A 21 -10.80 5.66 0.89
C SER A 21 -11.64 6.79 1.48
N ASP A 22 -12.54 6.50 2.42
CA ASP A 22 -13.33 7.50 3.15
C ASP A 22 -12.49 8.22 4.23
N GLU A 23 -11.39 7.61 4.66
CA GLU A 23 -10.44 8.16 5.66
C GLU A 23 -9.04 8.36 5.04
N PRO A 24 -8.89 9.29 4.07
CA PRO A 24 -7.62 9.51 3.37
C PRO A 24 -6.49 9.96 4.32
N GLU A 25 -6.80 10.54 5.49
CA GLU A 25 -5.84 10.87 6.55
C GLU A 25 -4.99 9.68 7.01
N ASN A 26 -5.54 8.46 6.97
CA ASN A 26 -4.84 7.25 7.38
C ASN A 26 -3.92 6.67 6.30
N LEU A 27 -3.93 7.24 5.07
CA LEU A 27 -3.16 6.73 3.94
C LEU A 27 -1.65 6.72 4.22
N HIS A 28 -1.11 7.76 4.85
CA HIS A 28 0.33 7.83 5.13
C HIS A 28 0.76 6.74 6.12
N SER A 29 -0.01 6.55 7.19
CA SER A 29 0.20 5.48 8.17
C SER A 29 0.06 4.09 7.54
N PHE A 30 -0.95 3.87 6.70
CA PHE A 30 -1.14 2.61 5.99
C PHE A 30 0.04 2.27 5.08
N LEU A 31 0.49 3.23 4.25
CA LEU A 31 1.62 3.03 3.35
C LEU A 31 2.91 2.73 4.12
N GLY A 32 3.14 3.39 5.26
CA GLY A 32 4.26 3.11 6.15
C GLY A 32 4.23 1.69 6.70
N GLN A 33 3.09 1.26 7.26
CA GLN A 33 2.90 -0.11 7.77
C GLN A 33 3.14 -1.16 6.67
N MET A 34 2.69 -0.89 5.44
CA MET A 34 2.91 -1.78 4.31
C MET A 34 4.38 -1.83 3.88
N GLU A 35 5.12 -0.72 3.95
CA GLU A 35 6.56 -0.71 3.64
C GLU A 35 7.41 -1.50 4.65
N ASP A 36 7.11 -1.39 5.95
CA ASP A 36 7.70 -2.23 6.99
C ASP A 36 7.42 -3.70 6.70
N LEU A 37 6.14 -4.04 6.47
CA LEU A 37 5.72 -5.41 6.18
C LEU A 37 6.37 -5.96 4.90
N PHE A 38 6.53 -5.14 3.87
CA PHE A 38 7.24 -5.56 2.65
C PHE A 38 8.73 -5.76 2.90
N SER A 39 9.33 -5.02 3.82
CA SER A 39 10.74 -5.13 4.18
C SER A 39 11.00 -6.40 5.01
N ASP A 40 10.17 -6.67 6.02
CA ASP A 40 10.19 -7.91 6.82
C ASP A 40 10.11 -9.18 5.95
N TYR A 41 9.31 -9.11 4.88
CA TYR A 41 9.06 -10.25 4.00
C TYR A 41 9.93 -10.21 2.72
N SER A 42 10.87 -9.26 2.61
CA SER A 42 11.77 -9.09 1.45
C SER A 42 11.03 -9.08 0.10
N ILE A 43 9.90 -8.38 0.05
CA ILE A 43 9.02 -8.32 -1.12
C ILE A 43 9.61 -7.40 -2.20
N THR A 44 9.62 -7.85 -3.45
CA THR A 44 10.13 -7.07 -4.59
C THR A 44 9.14 -5.99 -5.04
N ASN A 45 9.61 -4.91 -5.69
CA ASN A 45 8.75 -3.77 -6.09
C ASN A 45 7.47 -4.16 -6.85
N ASN A 46 7.56 -5.12 -7.79
CA ASN A 46 6.40 -5.57 -8.55
C ASN A 46 5.40 -6.34 -7.68
N ASP A 47 5.90 -7.18 -6.77
CA ASP A 47 5.05 -7.84 -5.78
C ASP A 47 4.48 -6.84 -4.77
N LYS A 48 5.23 -5.81 -4.35
CA LYS A 48 4.75 -4.79 -3.40
C LYS A 48 3.47 -4.15 -3.88
N LYS A 49 3.41 -3.72 -5.16
CA LYS A 49 2.19 -3.14 -5.75
C LYS A 49 1.02 -4.11 -5.73
N LYS A 50 1.20 -5.33 -6.25
CA LYS A 50 0.14 -6.37 -6.27
C LYS A 50 -0.34 -6.75 -4.88
N LYS A 51 0.57 -6.76 -3.91
CA LYS A 51 0.24 -7.07 -2.52
C LYS A 51 -0.45 -5.89 -1.86
N LEU A 52 -0.02 -4.65 -2.10
CA LEU A 52 -0.66 -3.44 -1.56
C LEU A 52 -2.16 -3.42 -1.83
N MET A 53 -2.55 -3.71 -3.07
CA MET A 53 -3.94 -3.78 -3.52
C MET A 53 -4.80 -4.74 -2.69
N ARG A 54 -4.23 -5.85 -2.23
CA ARG A 54 -4.98 -6.83 -1.41
C ARG A 54 -5.41 -6.29 -0.04
N TYR A 55 -4.81 -5.18 0.40
CA TYR A 55 -5.06 -4.55 1.70
C TYR A 55 -5.87 -3.25 1.54
N THR A 56 -6.38 -2.97 0.33
CA THR A 56 -7.28 -1.86 0.02
C THR A 56 -8.65 -2.38 -0.39
N ASP A 57 -9.66 -1.53 -0.37
CA ASP A 57 -10.98 -1.85 -0.93
C ASP A 57 -10.98 -1.88 -2.47
N ALA A 58 -11.93 -2.60 -3.05
CA ALA A 58 -12.00 -2.83 -4.50
C ALA A 58 -12.05 -1.53 -5.32
N HIS A 59 -12.68 -0.48 -4.78
CA HIS A 59 -12.73 0.83 -5.41
C HIS A 59 -11.32 1.44 -5.55
N THR A 60 -10.58 1.48 -4.44
CA THR A 60 -9.19 1.94 -4.42
C THR A 60 -8.28 1.08 -5.28
N GLU A 61 -8.52 -0.24 -5.31
CA GLU A 61 -7.81 -1.13 -6.20
C GLU A 61 -7.95 -0.69 -7.67
N GLU A 62 -9.17 -0.44 -8.14
CA GLU A 62 -9.41 0.02 -9.51
C GLU A 62 -8.73 1.38 -9.79
N GLU A 63 -8.83 2.33 -8.87
CA GLU A 63 -8.18 3.64 -9.00
C GLU A 63 -6.66 3.52 -9.12
N TRP A 64 -6.03 2.70 -8.28
CA TRP A 64 -4.58 2.56 -8.24
C TRP A 64 -4.06 1.71 -9.41
N GLN A 65 -4.84 0.74 -9.90
CA GLN A 65 -4.52 -0.02 -11.12
C GLN A 65 -4.53 0.86 -12.37
N ALA A 66 -5.33 1.92 -12.39
CA ALA A 66 -5.40 2.85 -13.52
C ALA A 66 -4.17 3.76 -13.63
N LEU A 67 -3.29 3.81 -12.62
CA LEU A 67 -2.08 4.61 -12.63
C LEU A 67 -1.01 4.00 -13.55
N GLU A 68 -0.31 4.81 -14.35
CA GLU A 68 0.76 4.33 -15.24
C GLU A 68 1.91 3.68 -14.46
N GLU A 69 2.15 4.17 -13.24
CA GLU A 69 3.17 3.70 -12.31
C GLU A 69 2.80 2.36 -11.66
N TYR A 70 1.60 1.83 -11.92
CA TYR A 70 1.26 0.46 -11.55
C TYR A 70 2.02 -0.55 -12.42
N ASP A 71 1.87 -0.44 -13.74
CA ASP A 71 2.42 -1.37 -14.74
C ASP A 71 3.94 -1.19 -14.93
N GLY A 72 4.47 0.00 -14.64
CA GLY A 72 5.90 0.33 -14.76
C GLY A 72 6.55 0.90 -13.50
N GLY A 73 7.87 0.79 -13.38
CA GLY A 73 8.65 1.53 -12.37
C GLY A 73 8.69 0.95 -10.95
N ILE A 74 9.31 1.69 -10.04
CA ILE A 74 9.55 1.30 -8.63
C ILE A 74 8.39 1.71 -7.72
N PHE A 75 8.20 0.97 -6.62
CA PHE A 75 7.12 1.21 -5.66
C PHE A 75 7.12 2.64 -5.11
N ALA A 76 8.29 3.25 -4.91
CA ALA A 76 8.41 4.62 -4.41
C ALA A 76 7.74 5.67 -5.33
N LYS A 77 7.80 5.50 -6.66
CA LYS A 77 7.13 6.41 -7.60
C LYS A 77 5.61 6.25 -7.52
N PHE A 78 5.16 5.01 -7.52
CA PHE A 78 3.75 4.66 -7.35
C PHE A 78 3.15 5.25 -6.06
N LYS A 79 3.87 5.11 -4.93
CA LYS A 79 3.50 5.72 -3.65
C LYS A 79 3.35 7.24 -3.74
N ASN A 80 4.29 7.92 -4.40
CA ASN A 80 4.25 9.37 -4.55
C ASN A 80 3.02 9.83 -5.35
N VAL A 81 2.63 9.07 -6.37
CA VAL A 81 1.46 9.37 -7.20
C VAL A 81 0.17 9.14 -6.41
N ILE A 82 0.09 8.04 -5.65
CA ILE A 82 -1.01 7.79 -4.72
C ILE A 82 -1.16 8.97 -3.76
N LEU A 83 -0.11 9.38 -3.06
CA LEU A 83 -0.16 10.50 -2.11
C LEU A 83 -0.57 11.83 -2.77
N LYS A 84 -0.24 12.04 -4.06
CA LYS A 84 -0.70 13.22 -4.81
C LYS A 84 -2.19 13.19 -5.15
N ASN A 85 -2.77 12.00 -5.30
CA ASN A 85 -4.20 11.84 -5.56
C ASN A 85 -5.05 12.06 -4.30
N TYR A 86 -4.47 11.86 -3.10
CA TYR A 86 -5.14 12.12 -1.83
C TYR A 86 -4.41 13.24 -1.06
N PRO A 87 -4.53 14.51 -1.47
CA PRO A 87 -3.88 15.62 -0.78
C PRO A 87 -4.35 15.75 0.68
N GLU A 88 -5.58 15.32 1.00
CA GLU A 88 -6.13 15.28 2.36
C GLU A 88 -5.31 14.39 3.31
N ALA A 89 -4.63 13.37 2.78
CA ALA A 89 -3.69 12.54 3.53
C ALA A 89 -2.47 13.33 4.04
N ALA A 90 -2.08 14.39 3.34
CA ALA A 90 -0.93 15.21 3.69
C ALA A 90 -1.25 16.28 4.75
N ASP A 91 -2.49 16.77 4.79
CA ASP A 91 -2.94 17.75 5.79
C ASP A 91 -3.07 17.12 7.20
N ALA A 92 -3.34 15.81 7.29
CA ALA A 92 -3.47 15.11 8.56
C ALA A 92 -2.15 15.04 9.38
N GLU A 93 -0.98 15.10 8.72
CA GLU A 93 0.31 15.08 9.42
C GLU A 93 0.71 16.44 10.02
N THR A 94 -0.05 17.51 9.75
CA THR A 94 0.27 18.88 10.22
C THR A 94 -0.67 19.41 11.32
N GLY A 95 -1.56 18.56 11.85
CA GLY A 95 -2.57 18.97 12.83
C GLY A 95 -2.46 18.27 14.19
N THR A 96 -1.63 18.81 15.11
CA THR A 96 -1.98 19.18 16.51
C THR A 96 -0.75 19.75 17.21
#